data_AF-A0A4Y8KFL0-F1
#
_entry.id   AF-A0A4Y8KFL0-F1
#
_cell.length_a   1.000
_cell.length_b   1.000
_cell.length_c   1.000
_cell.angle_alpha   90.00
_cell.angle_beta   90.00
_cell.angle_gamma   90.00
#
_symmetry.space_group_name_H-M   'P 1'
#
loop_
_entity.id
_entity.type
_entity.pdbx_description
1 polymer ?
#
loop_
_entity_poly.entity_id
_entity_poly.type
_entity_poly.pdbx_seq_one_letter_code
_entity_poly.pdbx_strand_id
1 'polypeptide(L)'
;MLSERHSAFSQAMRRPKSISDGIDPSTTSGRLMLNMLATLAEYERELITERVNAGITAARKGGTRFGRPLSDPVVVADKLKLVSEARAKGRTAEDAAKLVGWSRATLYRHQQAFAARESATV
;
A
#
# COMPACT_ATOMS: atom_id res chain seq x y z
N MET A 1 -33.79 -26.59 -28.88
CA MET A 1 -32.37 -26.98 -28.98
C MET A 1 -31.38 -25.95 -28.41
N LEU A 2 -31.81 -24.97 -27.59
CA LEU A 2 -30.90 -24.02 -26.90
C LEU A 2 -31.03 -24.05 -25.36
N SER A 3 -31.93 -24.85 -24.77
CA SER A 3 -32.15 -24.87 -23.31
C SER A 3 -31.24 -25.85 -22.54
N GLU A 4 -30.58 -26.80 -23.20
CA GLU A 4 -29.77 -27.83 -22.52
C GLU A 4 -28.32 -27.40 -22.27
N ARG A 5 -27.84 -26.34 -22.92
CA ARG A 5 -26.43 -25.91 -22.81
C ARG A 5 -26.08 -25.17 -21.53
N HIS A 6 -27.06 -24.65 -20.78
CA HIS A 6 -26.82 -23.95 -19.51
C HIS A 6 -26.86 -24.89 -18.29
N SER A 7 -27.49 -26.07 -18.42
CA SER A 7 -27.61 -27.03 -17.30
C SER A 7 -26.35 -27.90 -17.14
N ALA A 8 -25.64 -28.18 -18.23
CA ALA A 8 -24.48 -29.08 -18.23
C ALA A 8 -23.18 -28.49 -17.62
N PHE A 9 -23.10 -27.18 -17.41
CA PHE A 9 -21.92 -26.56 -16.79
C PHE A 9 -21.89 -26.71 -15.26
N SER A 10 -23.03 -27.08 -14.65
CA SER A 10 -23.16 -27.26 -13.20
C SER A 10 -22.47 -28.54 -12.68
N GLN A 11 -22.23 -29.54 -13.54
CA GLN A 11 -22.04 -30.92 -13.09
C GLN A 11 -20.62 -31.50 -13.17
N ALA A 12 -19.57 -30.72 -13.48
CA ALA A 12 -18.22 -31.30 -13.62
C ALA A 12 -17.06 -30.48 -13.02
N MET A 13 -17.30 -29.59 -12.05
CA MET A 13 -16.21 -29.05 -11.23
C MET A 13 -16.13 -29.85 -9.92
N ARG A 14 -15.27 -30.88 -9.88
CA ARG A 14 -15.07 -31.68 -8.67
C ARG A 14 -14.55 -30.77 -7.56
N ARG A 15 -15.26 -30.70 -6.43
CA ARG A 15 -14.79 -29.93 -5.27
C ARG A 15 -13.48 -30.53 -4.76
N PRO A 16 -12.45 -29.72 -4.47
CA PRO A 16 -11.18 -30.23 -3.96
C PRO A 16 -11.41 -30.88 -2.59
N LYS A 17 -10.90 -32.10 -2.42
CA LYS A 17 -10.91 -32.85 -1.16
C LYS A 17 -9.50 -32.83 -0.59
N SER A 18 -9.36 -32.51 0.70
CA SER A 18 -8.06 -32.64 1.39
C SER A 18 -7.71 -34.13 1.50
N ILE A 19 -6.51 -34.49 1.04
CA ILE A 19 -5.98 -35.86 1.15
C ILE A 19 -5.46 -36.10 2.57
N SER A 20 -4.82 -35.10 3.17
CA SER A 20 -4.21 -35.20 4.50
C SER A 20 -5.26 -35.21 5.62
N ASP A 21 -6.23 -34.30 5.53
CA ASP A 21 -7.21 -34.10 6.61
C ASP A 21 -8.54 -34.80 6.32
N GLY A 22 -8.68 -35.40 5.13
CA GLY A 22 -9.89 -36.10 4.70
C GLY A 22 -11.11 -35.20 4.45
N ILE A 23 -10.98 -33.88 4.59
CA ILE A 23 -12.08 -32.92 4.47
C ILE A 23 -12.61 -32.88 3.04
N ASP A 24 -13.86 -33.30 2.85
CA ASP A 24 -14.59 -33.28 1.59
C ASP A 24 -15.74 -32.26 1.63
N PRO A 25 -15.62 -31.11 0.93
CA PRO A 25 -16.64 -30.07 0.89
C PRO A 25 -17.98 -30.50 0.24
N SER A 26 -18.04 -31.70 -0.35
CA SER A 26 -19.27 -32.29 -0.89
C SER A 26 -20.15 -32.91 0.20
N THR A 27 -19.57 -33.25 1.36
CA THR A 27 -20.30 -33.82 2.51
C THR A 27 -20.81 -32.74 3.47
N THR A 28 -21.89 -33.02 4.21
CA THR A 28 -22.41 -32.09 5.23
C THR A 28 -21.38 -31.83 6.33
N SER A 29 -20.67 -32.86 6.78
CA SER A 29 -19.63 -32.74 7.80
C SER A 29 -18.42 -31.95 7.29
N GLY A 30 -17.95 -32.19 6.05
CA GLY A 30 -16.83 -31.45 5.49
C GLY A 30 -17.15 -29.96 5.24
N ARG A 31 -18.40 -29.61 4.88
CA ARG A 31 -18.84 -28.20 4.83
C ARG A 31 -18.84 -27.56 6.21
N LEU A 32 -19.31 -28.26 7.24
CA LEU A 32 -19.29 -27.76 8.61
C LEU A 32 -17.85 -27.48 9.09
N MET A 33 -16.94 -28.44 8.90
CA MET A 33 -15.53 -28.27 9.27
C MET A 33 -14.89 -27.11 8.51
N LEU A 34 -15.13 -27.00 7.21
CA LEU A 34 -14.60 -25.90 6.41
C LEU A 34 -15.10 -24.54 6.89
N ASN A 35 -16.38 -24.44 7.24
CA ASN A 35 -16.94 -23.21 7.79
C ASN A 35 -16.34 -22.86 9.16
N MET A 36 -16.17 -23.84 10.05
CA MET A 36 -15.49 -23.62 11.34
C MET A 36 -14.06 -23.13 11.15
N LEU A 37 -13.31 -23.75 10.23
CA LEU A 37 -11.95 -23.32 9.90
C LEU A 37 -11.92 -21.91 9.29
N ALA A 38 -12.90 -21.57 8.45
CA ALA A 38 -13.02 -20.22 7.89
C ALA A 38 -13.26 -19.19 9.00
N THR A 39 -14.20 -19.45 9.92
CA THR A 39 -14.46 -18.56 11.06
C THR A 39 -13.25 -18.44 11.98
N LEU A 40 -12.51 -19.51 12.22
CA LEU A 40 -11.27 -19.46 12.99
C LEU A 40 -10.19 -18.64 12.28
N ALA A 41 -10.03 -18.80 10.97
CA ALA A 41 -9.09 -18.02 10.18
C ALA A 41 -9.42 -16.52 10.18
N GLU A 42 -10.71 -16.17 10.14
CA GLU A 42 -11.17 -14.78 10.30
C GLU A 42 -10.80 -14.23 11.69
N TYR A 43 -11.08 -14.98 12.76
CA TYR A 43 -10.72 -14.62 14.12
C TYR A 43 -9.20 -14.43 14.31
N GLU A 44 -8.38 -15.33 13.78
CA GLU A 44 -6.92 -15.20 13.84
C GLU A 44 -6.42 -13.94 13.11
N ARG A 45 -7.03 -13.61 11.96
CA ARG A 45 -6.71 -12.39 11.21
C ARG A 45 -7.04 -11.13 12.00
N GLU A 46 -8.16 -11.13 12.71
CA GLU A 46 -8.54 -10.02 13.60
C GLU A 46 -7.54 -9.86 14.74
N LEU A 47 -7.16 -10.94 15.43
CA LEU A 47 -6.15 -10.92 16.49
C LEU A 47 -4.78 -10.41 16.01
N ILE A 48 -4.34 -10.82 14.83
CA ILE A 48 -3.09 -10.32 14.23
C ILE A 48 -3.19 -8.81 14.02
N THR A 49 -4.32 -8.34 13.49
CA THR A 49 -4.56 -6.92 13.23
C THR A 49 -4.54 -6.10 14.52
N GLU A 50 -5.19 -6.58 15.58
CA GLU A 50 -5.17 -5.95 16.90
C GLU A 50 -3.74 -5.82 17.45
N ARG A 51 -2.96 -6.90 17.38
CA ARG A 51 -1.55 -6.90 17.84
C ARG A 51 -0.68 -5.95 17.05
N VAL A 52 -0.82 -5.91 15.73
CA VAL A 52 -0.08 -4.98 14.86
C VAL A 52 -0.43 -3.54 15.22
N ASN A 53 -1.72 -3.23 15.40
CA ASN A 53 -2.16 -1.89 15.77
C ASN A 53 -1.65 -1.46 17.15
N ALA A 54 -1.65 -2.36 18.14
CA ALA A 54 -1.05 -2.12 19.44
C ALA A 54 0.45 -1.81 19.32
N GLY A 55 1.19 -2.58 18.53
CA GLY A 55 2.61 -2.36 18.25
C GLY A 55 2.89 -1.02 17.56
N ILE A 56 2.11 -0.68 16.51
CA ILE A 56 2.20 0.61 15.82
C ILE A 56 1.94 1.76 16.81
N THR A 57 0.96 1.61 17.68
CA THR A 57 0.61 2.64 18.69
C THR A 57 1.76 2.84 19.68
N ALA A 58 2.35 1.77 20.19
CA ALA A 58 3.51 1.83 21.08
C ALA A 58 4.72 2.49 20.39
N ALA A 59 5.03 2.09 19.16
CA ALA A 59 6.12 2.67 18.38
C ALA A 59 5.89 4.16 18.07
N ARG A 60 4.67 4.57 17.73
CA ARG A 60 4.32 5.99 17.55
C ARG A 60 4.53 6.79 18.84
N LYS A 61 4.12 6.25 20.00
CA LYS A 61 4.37 6.88 21.32
C LYS A 61 5.87 6.99 21.62
N GLY A 62 6.67 6.02 21.18
CA GLY A 62 8.13 6.06 21.24
C GLY A 62 8.80 6.98 20.21
N GLY A 63 8.03 7.72 19.41
CA GLY A 63 8.57 8.66 18.41
C GLY A 63 8.98 8.01 17.08
N THR A 64 8.67 6.72 16.86
CA THR A 64 8.94 6.07 15.57
C THR A 64 8.13 6.75 14.46
N ARG A 65 8.85 7.23 13.44
CA ARG A 65 8.26 7.75 12.22
C ARG A 65 8.08 6.64 11.20
N PHE A 66 6.82 6.32 10.90
CA PHE A 66 6.47 5.34 9.88
C PHE A 66 6.48 5.93 8.46
N GLY A 67 6.60 5.05 7.47
CA GLY A 67 6.60 5.41 6.05
C GLY A 67 8.00 5.70 5.49
N ARG A 68 8.04 6.13 4.23
CA ARG A 68 9.30 6.47 3.57
C ARG A 68 9.99 7.63 4.31
N PRO A 69 11.30 7.53 4.62
CA PRO A 69 12.04 8.66 5.16
C PRO A 69 11.89 9.90 4.29
N LEU A 70 11.73 11.07 4.91
CA LEU A 70 11.76 12.31 4.15
C LEU A 70 13.16 12.52 3.58
N SER A 71 13.21 13.14 2.40
CA SER A 71 14.47 13.69 1.88
C SER A 71 15.05 14.68 2.89
N ASP A 72 16.37 14.64 3.06
CA ASP A 72 17.11 15.57 3.92
C ASP A 72 16.76 17.02 3.56
N PRO A 73 16.25 17.83 4.52
CA PRO A 73 15.91 19.22 4.29
C PRO A 73 17.05 20.07 3.73
N VAL A 74 18.29 19.80 4.14
CA VAL A 74 19.49 20.54 3.68
C VAL A 74 19.72 20.27 2.20
N VAL A 75 19.74 18.98 1.84
CA VAL A 75 19.91 18.56 0.44
C VAL A 75 18.78 19.09 -0.45
N VAL A 76 17.55 19.12 0.07
CA VAL A 76 16.41 19.68 -0.66
C VAL A 76 16.59 21.19 -0.88
N ALA A 77 17.03 21.94 0.12
CA ALA A 77 17.26 23.38 0.01
C ALA A 77 18.37 23.69 -1.01
N ASP A 78 19.48 22.96 -0.98
CA ASP A 78 20.59 23.15 -1.93
C ASP A 78 20.17 22.83 -3.36
N LYS A 79 19.42 21.74 -3.56
CA LYS A 79 18.85 21.40 -4.87
C LYS A 79 17.84 22.45 -5.34
N LEU A 80 17.04 23.03 -4.45
CA LEU A 80 16.11 24.10 -4.82
C LEU A 80 16.83 25.37 -5.28
N LYS A 81 17.97 25.72 -4.68
CA LYS A 81 18.83 26.83 -5.14
C LYS A 81 19.39 26.57 -6.54
N LEU A 82 19.94 25.37 -6.78
CA LEU A 82 20.45 25.01 -8.10
C LEU A 82 19.36 25.05 -9.18
N VAL A 83 18.15 24.60 -8.83
CA VAL A 83 16.99 24.69 -9.71
C VAL A 83 16.58 26.14 -9.97
N SER A 84 16.54 27.01 -8.96
CA SER A 84 16.14 28.41 -9.15
C SER A 84 17.13 29.16 -10.04
N GLU A 85 18.42 28.92 -9.89
CA GLU A 85 19.47 29.46 -10.78
C GLU A 85 19.30 28.97 -12.22
N ALA A 86 19.03 27.67 -12.41
CA ALA A 86 18.78 27.10 -13.72
C ALA A 86 17.53 27.70 -14.40
N ARG A 87 16.49 27.98 -13.61
CA ARG A 87 15.26 28.66 -14.07
C ARG A 87 15.51 30.11 -14.44
N ALA A 88 16.33 30.83 -13.68
CA ALA A 88 16.73 32.20 -13.98
C ALA A 88 17.54 32.29 -15.30
N LYS A 89 18.31 31.25 -15.63
CA LYS A 89 19.00 31.08 -16.92
C LYS A 89 18.08 30.66 -18.09
N GLY A 90 16.77 30.65 -17.88
CA GLY A 90 15.77 30.38 -18.93
C GLY A 90 15.43 28.90 -19.16
N ARG A 91 15.97 27.95 -18.38
CA ARG A 91 15.60 26.53 -18.53
C ARG A 91 14.16 26.27 -18.13
N THR A 92 13.51 25.28 -18.75
CA THR A 92 12.16 24.87 -18.36
C THR A 92 12.13 24.26 -16.95
N ALA A 93 10.96 24.21 -16.31
CA ALA A 93 10.80 23.56 -15.01
C ALA A 93 11.13 22.06 -15.05
N GLU A 94 10.87 21.41 -16.18
CA GLU A 94 11.18 20.00 -16.37
C GLU A 94 12.69 19.76 -16.49
N ASP A 95 13.38 20.55 -17.33
CA ASP A 95 14.83 20.40 -17.51
C ASP A 95 15.58 20.74 -16.24
N ALA A 96 15.15 21.79 -15.53
CA ALA A 96 15.76 22.16 -14.25
C ALA A 96 15.54 21.08 -13.17
N ALA A 97 14.37 20.44 -13.11
CA ALA A 97 14.13 19.33 -12.19
C ALA A 97 15.00 18.10 -12.50
N LYS A 98 15.18 17.78 -13.79
CA LYS A 98 16.01 16.66 -14.23
C LYS A 98 17.47 16.82 -13.80
N LEU A 99 18.01 18.06 -13.79
CA LEU A 99 19.38 18.33 -13.33
C LEU A 99 19.66 17.86 -11.91
N VAL A 100 18.66 17.91 -11.04
CA VAL A 100 18.79 17.50 -9.62
C VAL A 100 18.26 16.10 -9.34
N GLY A 101 17.90 15.36 -10.38
CA GLY A 101 17.35 14.00 -10.31
C GLY A 101 15.90 13.95 -9.81
N TRP A 102 15.13 15.02 -10.02
CA TRP A 102 13.72 15.09 -9.62
C TRP A 102 12.77 15.04 -10.82
N SER A 103 11.60 14.45 -10.60
CA SER A 103 10.47 14.66 -11.49
C SER A 103 9.90 16.08 -11.31
N ARG A 104 9.22 16.60 -12.33
CA ARG A 104 8.54 17.91 -12.26
C ARG A 104 7.60 18.01 -11.06
N ALA A 105 6.85 16.95 -10.77
CA ALA A 105 5.97 16.88 -9.60
C ALA A 105 6.73 16.92 -8.26
N THR A 106 7.91 16.30 -8.19
CA THR A 106 8.75 16.33 -6.98
C THR A 106 9.32 17.71 -6.73
N LEU A 107 9.73 18.42 -7.79
CA LEU A 107 10.15 19.82 -7.69
C LEU A 107 9.03 20.69 -7.09
N TYR A 108 7.83 20.65 -7.66
CA TYR A 108 6.72 21.47 -7.15
C TYR A 108 6.33 21.13 -5.72
N ARG A 109 6.32 19.85 -5.36
CA ARG A 109 6.07 19.41 -3.97
C ARG A 109 7.12 19.96 -3.01
N HIS A 110 8.39 19.97 -3.39
CA HIS A 110 9.45 20.55 -2.56
C HIS A 110 9.35 22.08 -2.45
N GLN A 111 8.99 22.78 -3.53
CA GLN A 111 8.75 24.23 -3.50
C GLN A 111 7.59 24.61 -2.59
N GLN A 112 6.44 23.92 -2.71
CA GLN A 112 5.28 24.16 -1.83
C GLN A 112 5.61 23.86 -0.36
N ALA A 113 6.29 22.74 -0.09
CA ALA A 113 6.68 22.38 1.26
C ALA A 113 7.72 23.35 1.85
N PHE A 114 8.61 23.92 1.03
CA PHE A 114 9.59 24.91 1.45
C PHE A 114 8.90 26.24 1.79
N ALA A 115 8.04 26.74 0.91
CA ALA A 115 7.28 27.97 1.13
C ALA A 115 6.40 27.89 2.39
N ALA A 116 5.70 26.76 2.59
CA ALA A 116 4.89 26.54 3.78
C ALA A 116 5.69 26.58 5.10
N ARG A 117 6.97 26.18 5.08
CA ARG A 117 7.86 26.24 6.26
C ARG A 117 8.33 27.67 6.54
N GLU A 118 8.65 28.42 5.48
CA GLU A 118 9.07 29.81 5.59
C GLU A 118 7.95 30.68 6.19
N SER A 119 6.71 30.51 5.72
CA SER A 119 5.55 31.22 6.26
C SER A 119 5.17 30.85 7.70
N ALA A 120 5.58 29.67 8.19
CA ALA A 120 5.33 29.25 9.58
C ALA A 120 6.40 29.74 10.57
N THR A 121 7.49 30.33 10.06
CA THR A 121 8.62 30.81 10.88
C THR A 121 8.60 32.34 11.06
N VAL A 122 7.72 33.03 10.33
CA VAL A 122 7.45 34.49 10.42
C VAL A 122 6.22 34.71 11.28
#